data_AF-B9THH9-F1
#
_entry.id   AF-B9THH9-F1
#
_cell.length_a   1.000
_cell.length_b   1.000
_cell.length_c   1.000
_cell.angle_alpha   90.00
_cell.angle_beta   90.00
_cell.angle_gamma   90.00
#
_symmetry.space_group_name_H-M   'P 1'
#
loop_
_entity.id
_entity.type
_entity.pdbx_description
1 polymer ?
#
loop_
_entity_poly.entity_id
_entity_poly.type
_entity_poly.pdbx_seq_one_letter_code
_entity_poly.pdbx_strand_id
1 'polypeptide(L)'
;MAIRVKLPPGPLIAHQALCEAMAEAVCPTRPEYFRGIECVVGKIVRCLIPMSRPTDGEQWSVPALQSVLLSDDGRALDQLAQEPGRAHDPVNSESSSYDQQRSNLVELPLPYALDASDRNALSEILPLLPALSYPISQADEAAFLEAYISLKGRPVWEPILVTDSWMSRRKNEQMTVFERHQQALAEEHRQGRLRAVDAQHVPVPALSWASFIPRQKAITYLEECGYTPDESTRQTCLANRPLPEVVPAMFDERAMIPAVADAKELTGAASATETLGAGRPRQAHVMDGATKHLAGDLLESEGGRRVGKVLRLRQVEQMTGLKRSSIYYRMDPRSRYYDPTFPRCFSLSTTESGAVGWDEEQVNAWVAVQVAAGRK
;
A
#
# COMPACT_ATOMS: atom_id res chain seq x y z
N MET A 1 -6.93 13.95 17.20
CA MET A 1 -7.57 14.46 15.97
C MET A 1 -8.10 13.26 15.20
N ALA A 2 -9.39 13.20 14.91
CA ALA A 2 -9.95 12.09 14.12
C ALA A 2 -9.58 12.27 12.64
N ILE A 3 -9.06 11.22 12.00
CA ILE A 3 -8.67 11.24 10.59
C ILE A 3 -9.95 11.26 9.74
N ARG A 4 -10.05 12.22 8.82
CA ARG A 4 -11.19 12.34 7.91
C ARG A 4 -10.98 11.52 6.64
N VAL A 5 -11.95 10.68 6.31
CA VAL A 5 -11.92 9.80 5.13
C VAL A 5 -12.91 10.29 4.09
N LYS A 6 -12.41 10.67 2.91
CA LYS A 6 -13.26 11.09 1.78
C LYS A 6 -13.91 9.88 1.13
N LEU A 7 -15.20 9.70 1.36
CA LEU A 7 -15.92 8.56 0.79
C LEU A 7 -16.18 8.77 -0.73
N PRO A 8 -16.05 7.72 -1.55
CA PRO A 8 -16.51 7.73 -2.93
C PRO A 8 -17.99 8.13 -3.04
N PRO A 9 -18.43 8.78 -4.12
CA PRO A 9 -19.82 9.20 -4.27
C PRO A 9 -20.76 8.00 -4.46
N GLY A 10 -22.06 8.20 -4.17
CA GLY A 10 -23.11 7.22 -4.44
C GLY A 10 -23.55 6.39 -3.22
N PRO A 11 -24.67 5.65 -3.35
CA PRO A 11 -25.26 4.86 -2.26
C PRO A 11 -24.55 3.52 -2.04
N LEU A 12 -23.85 3.01 -3.05
CA LEU A 12 -23.05 1.78 -3.03
C LEU A 12 -21.59 2.16 -3.26
N ILE A 13 -20.71 1.73 -2.34
CA ILE A 13 -19.28 2.04 -2.40
C ILE A 13 -18.53 0.74 -2.69
N ALA A 14 -17.74 0.70 -3.76
CA ALA A 14 -16.89 -0.45 -4.04
C ALA A 14 -15.96 -0.70 -2.84
N HIS A 15 -15.86 -1.94 -2.35
CA HIS A 15 -15.09 -2.21 -1.13
C HIS A 15 -13.60 -1.82 -1.30
N GLN A 16 -13.03 -1.99 -2.50
CA GLN A 16 -11.66 -1.55 -2.81
C GLN A 16 -11.54 -0.02 -2.69
N ALA A 17 -12.48 0.73 -3.26
CA ALA A 17 -12.47 2.18 -3.19
C ALA A 17 -12.62 2.71 -1.75
N LEU A 18 -13.33 1.97 -0.88
CA LEU A 18 -13.37 2.28 0.56
C LEU A 18 -12.00 2.07 1.21
N CYS A 19 -11.36 0.92 0.98
CA CYS A 19 -10.02 0.63 1.51
C CYS A 19 -8.98 1.64 0.99
N GLU A 20 -9.03 2.01 -0.28
CA GLU A 20 -8.18 3.05 -0.87
C GLU A 20 -8.40 4.40 -0.20
N ALA A 21 -9.65 4.80 0.02
CA ALA A 21 -9.96 6.07 0.69
C ALA A 21 -9.43 6.10 2.13
N MET A 22 -9.53 4.99 2.87
CA MET A 22 -8.97 4.86 4.22
C MET A 22 -7.44 4.90 4.20
N ALA A 23 -6.83 4.15 3.28
CA ALA A 23 -5.39 4.12 3.13
C ALA A 23 -4.82 5.50 2.74
N GLU A 24 -5.47 6.22 1.82
CA GLU A 24 -5.10 7.58 1.44
C GLU A 24 -5.25 8.57 2.60
N ALA A 25 -6.28 8.43 3.43
CA ALA A 25 -6.49 9.31 4.57
C ALA A 25 -5.42 9.13 5.67
N VAL A 26 -4.89 7.91 5.85
CA VAL A 26 -3.84 7.60 6.84
C VAL A 26 -2.44 7.88 6.27
N CYS A 27 -2.20 7.45 5.04
CA CYS A 27 -0.94 7.57 4.32
C CYS A 27 -1.19 8.28 2.99
N PRO A 28 -1.23 9.62 2.97
CA PRO A 28 -1.41 10.37 1.73
C PRO A 28 -0.22 10.15 0.79
N THR A 29 -0.50 9.87 -0.48
CA THR A 29 0.54 9.65 -1.52
C THR A 29 0.29 10.42 -2.81
N ARG A 30 -0.88 11.06 -2.91
CA ARG A 30 -1.25 11.91 -4.04
C ARG A 30 -0.39 13.20 -4.08
N PRO A 31 0.25 13.53 -5.22
CA PRO A 31 1.13 14.71 -5.34
C PRO A 31 0.45 16.03 -4.95
N GLU A 32 -0.88 16.13 -5.11
CA GLU A 32 -1.64 17.33 -4.79
C GLU A 32 -1.58 17.71 -3.30
N TYR A 33 -1.30 16.74 -2.42
CA TYR A 33 -1.13 16.98 -0.99
C TYR A 33 0.24 17.54 -0.61
N PHE A 34 1.23 17.44 -1.51
CA PHE A 34 2.61 17.81 -1.23
C PHE A 34 2.94 19.14 -1.90
N ARG A 35 2.55 20.22 -1.23
CA ARG A 35 2.86 21.60 -1.61
C ARG A 35 3.25 22.42 -0.37
N GLY A 36 4.14 23.39 -0.55
CA GLY A 36 4.63 24.26 0.51
C GLY A 36 5.19 23.44 1.68
N ILE A 37 4.63 23.64 2.88
CA ILE A 37 5.10 22.98 4.10
C ILE A 37 5.03 21.45 4.04
N GLU A 38 4.06 20.87 3.33
CA GLU A 38 3.90 19.42 3.26
C GLU A 38 4.99 18.75 2.42
N CYS A 39 5.78 19.52 1.66
CA CYS A 39 7.00 19.02 1.03
C CYS A 39 8.15 18.81 2.02
N VAL A 40 8.06 19.33 3.26
CA VAL A 40 9.04 19.13 4.31
C VAL A 40 8.57 18.01 5.23
N VAL A 41 9.16 16.82 5.07
CA VAL A 41 8.72 15.58 5.72
C VAL A 41 9.46 15.27 7.02
N GLY A 42 10.46 16.07 7.38
CA GLY A 42 11.23 15.94 8.61
C GLY A 42 12.27 17.03 8.79
N LYS A 43 13.08 16.90 9.84
CA LYS A 43 14.22 17.78 10.14
C LYS A 43 15.46 16.96 10.47
N ILE A 44 16.64 17.50 10.15
CA ILE A 44 17.93 16.99 10.62
C ILE A 44 18.45 17.95 11.68
N VAL A 45 18.66 17.42 12.88
CA VAL A 45 19.33 18.13 13.97
C VAL A 45 20.76 17.60 14.05
N ARG A 46 21.73 18.50 14.01
CA ARG A 46 23.15 18.15 14.14
C ARG A 46 23.55 18.19 15.61
N CYS A 47 24.06 17.08 16.13
CA CYS A 47 24.55 16.98 17.50
C CYS A 47 26.07 16.74 17.51
N LEU A 48 26.79 17.43 18.40
CA LEU A 48 28.22 17.21 18.62
C LEU A 48 28.40 16.17 19.72
N ILE A 49 29.06 15.05 19.40
CA ILE A 49 29.32 13.97 20.34
C ILE A 49 30.83 13.88 20.60
N PRO A 50 31.29 13.89 21.87
CA PRO A 50 32.68 13.66 22.21
C PRO A 50 33.08 12.21 21.88
N MET A 51 33.99 12.04 20.94
CA MET A 51 34.72 10.82 20.67
C MET A 51 36.02 10.84 21.47
N SER A 52 35.99 10.35 22.70
CA SER A 52 37.23 10.00 23.40
C SER A 52 37.80 8.73 22.76
N ARG A 53 39.05 8.79 22.30
CA ARG A 53 39.76 7.63 21.74
C ARG A 53 39.85 6.54 22.82
N PRO A 54 39.43 5.28 22.58
CA PRO A 54 39.56 4.23 23.58
C PRO A 54 41.03 4.05 23.93
N THR A 55 41.37 4.08 25.21
CA THR A 55 42.64 3.51 25.68
C THR A 55 42.60 2.00 25.47
N ASP A 56 43.71 1.43 25.01
CA ASP A 56 43.81 0.02 24.60
C ASP A 56 43.13 -0.93 25.61
N GLY A 57 42.08 -1.61 25.17
CA GLY A 57 41.36 -2.63 25.95
C GLY A 57 39.88 -2.35 26.21
N GLU A 58 39.36 -1.14 25.97
CA GLU A 58 37.94 -0.84 26.17
C GLU A 58 37.13 -1.00 24.87
N GLN A 59 36.25 -1.99 24.86
CA GLN A 59 35.27 -2.20 23.80
C GLN A 59 34.22 -1.09 23.84
N TRP A 60 33.89 -0.52 22.67
CA TRP A 60 32.97 0.59 22.54
C TRP A 60 31.66 0.33 23.29
N SER A 61 31.35 1.18 24.26
CA SER A 61 30.01 1.29 24.83
C SER A 61 29.44 2.63 24.42
N VAL A 62 29.09 2.78 23.13
CA VAL A 62 28.20 3.87 22.72
C VAL A 62 26.84 3.59 23.36
N PRO A 63 26.26 4.50 24.17
CA PRO A 63 24.95 4.28 24.75
C PRO A 63 23.92 4.18 23.62
N ALA A 64 23.44 2.97 23.36
CA ALA A 64 22.19 2.64 22.66
C ALA A 64 21.83 3.39 21.35
N LEU A 65 22.78 3.92 20.59
CA LEU A 65 22.53 4.50 19.25
C LEU A 65 22.86 3.57 18.09
N GLN A 66 23.24 2.31 18.40
CA GLN A 66 23.76 1.32 17.47
C GLN A 66 22.79 0.89 16.35
N SER A 67 21.53 1.35 16.38
CA SER A 67 20.48 0.90 15.45
C SER A 67 19.77 2.00 14.66
N VAL A 68 20.04 3.29 14.90
CA VAL A 68 19.14 4.36 14.42
C VAL A 68 19.65 5.13 13.20
N LEU A 69 20.95 5.10 12.92
CA LEU A 69 21.52 5.79 11.76
C LEU A 69 21.99 4.79 10.72
N LEU A 70 21.01 4.20 10.03
CA LEU A 70 21.23 3.62 8.72
C LEU A 70 21.28 4.78 7.73
N SER A 71 22.43 4.98 7.09
CA SER A 71 22.51 5.72 5.83
C SER A 71 21.48 5.18 4.84
N ASP A 72 21.05 5.95 3.85
CA ASP A 72 20.09 5.49 2.81
C ASP A 72 20.58 4.20 2.10
N ASP A 73 21.89 3.93 2.19
CA ASP A 73 22.58 2.74 1.67
C ASP A 73 22.60 1.54 2.64
N GLY A 74 22.02 1.66 3.85
CA GLY A 74 22.02 0.64 4.89
C GLY A 74 23.34 0.47 5.66
N ARG A 75 24.29 1.40 5.49
CA ARG A 75 25.56 1.40 6.23
C ARG A 75 25.38 1.92 7.65
N ALA A 76 26.02 1.24 8.60
CA ALA A 76 26.04 1.63 10.00
C ALA A 76 27.08 2.73 10.27
N LEU A 77 26.91 3.46 11.38
CA LEU A 77 27.67 4.66 11.74
C LEU A 77 29.18 4.39 11.88
N ASP A 78 29.53 3.19 12.35
CA ASP A 78 30.90 2.66 12.44
C ASP A 78 31.55 2.44 11.07
N GLN A 79 30.76 2.20 10.02
CA GLN A 79 31.24 2.00 8.64
C GLN A 79 31.46 3.33 7.91
N LEU A 80 30.76 4.39 8.29
CA LEU A 80 30.97 5.75 7.76
C LEU A 80 32.18 6.44 8.39
N ALA A 81 32.46 6.16 9.67
CA ALA A 81 33.59 6.74 10.40
C ALA A 81 34.97 6.18 9.95
N GLN A 82 35.00 5.13 9.13
CA GLN A 82 36.22 4.45 8.69
C GLN A 82 36.74 4.92 7.32
N GLU A 83 36.17 5.96 6.70
CA GLU A 83 36.78 6.49 5.48
C GLU A 83 38.17 7.07 5.76
N PRO A 84 39.22 6.65 5.02
CA PRO A 84 40.55 7.19 5.20
C PRO A 84 40.62 8.59 4.58
N GLY A 85 40.27 9.60 5.36
CA GLY A 85 40.56 10.99 5.05
C GLY A 85 42.07 11.19 4.89
N ARG A 86 42.45 11.64 3.69
CA ARG A 86 43.79 12.06 3.25
C ARG A 86 44.73 12.50 4.39
N ALA A 87 45.92 11.91 4.38
CA ALA A 87 47.06 12.34 5.20
C ALA A 87 47.27 13.86 5.10
N HIS A 88 47.15 14.55 6.23
CA HIS A 88 47.68 15.90 6.40
C HIS A 88 49.02 15.78 7.14
N ASP A 89 50.05 16.34 6.52
CA ASP A 89 51.41 16.45 7.07
C ASP A 89 51.42 17.17 8.43
N PRO A 90 52.28 16.75 9.38
CA PRO A 90 52.32 17.35 10.71
C PRO A 90 53.15 18.63 10.66
N VAL A 91 52.50 19.78 10.46
CA VAL A 91 53.10 21.07 10.79
C VAL A 91 52.71 21.44 12.22
N ASN A 92 53.77 21.57 13.01
CA ASN A 92 53.80 21.92 14.42
C ASN A 92 53.04 23.23 14.69
N SER A 93 51.99 23.19 15.52
CA SER A 93 51.39 24.40 16.10
C SER A 93 50.85 24.03 17.47
N GLU A 94 51.42 24.67 18.50
CA GLU A 94 51.02 24.57 19.90
C GLU A 94 49.53 24.95 20.02
N SER A 95 48.68 23.94 19.95
CA SER A 95 47.24 24.11 20.03
C SER A 95 46.83 24.08 21.49
N SER A 96 46.15 25.14 21.93
CA SER A 96 45.56 25.27 23.27
C SER A 96 44.71 24.05 23.62
N SER A 97 44.62 23.67 24.90
CA SER A 97 43.84 22.49 25.35
C SER A 97 42.36 22.51 24.89
N TYR A 98 41.84 23.71 24.57
CA TYR A 98 40.51 23.89 23.98
C TYR A 98 40.41 23.45 22.51
N ASP A 99 41.48 23.61 21.71
CA ASP A 99 41.52 23.15 20.31
C ASP A 99 41.68 21.63 20.22
N GLN A 100 42.47 21.05 21.14
CA GLN A 100 42.58 19.58 21.28
C GLN A 100 41.21 18.96 21.60
N GLN A 101 40.39 19.62 22.42
CA GLN A 101 39.08 19.11 22.84
C GLN A 101 37.99 19.25 21.75
N ARG A 102 38.11 20.24 20.86
CA ARG A 102 37.26 20.35 19.65
C ARG A 102 37.61 19.31 18.59
N SER A 103 38.87 18.87 18.52
CA SER A 103 39.30 17.82 17.58
C SER A 103 38.67 16.44 17.84
N ASN A 104 38.11 16.23 19.03
CA ASN A 104 37.45 14.99 19.44
C ASN A 104 35.92 15.02 19.29
N LEU A 105 35.30 16.09 18.77
CA LEU A 105 33.84 16.14 18.60
C LEU A 105 33.46 15.70 17.19
N VAL A 106 32.61 14.69 17.06
CA VAL A 106 32.00 14.29 15.79
C VAL A 106 30.61 14.89 15.68
N GLU A 107 30.34 15.57 14.58
CA GLU A 107 29.01 16.08 14.24
C GLU A 107 28.16 14.96 13.63
N LEU A 108 27.00 14.69 14.23
CA LEU A 108 26.11 13.62 13.83
C LEU A 108 24.74 14.17 13.37
N PRO A 109 24.34 13.96 12.11
CA PRO A 109 23.02 14.35 11.63
C PRO A 109 21.97 13.34 12.08
N LEU A 110 20.98 13.80 12.85
CA LEU A 110 19.89 12.96 13.38
C LEU A 110 18.55 13.38 12.77
N PRO A 111 17.86 12.49 12.01
CA PRO A 111 16.57 12.78 11.43
C PRO A 111 15.44 12.66 12.47
N TYR A 112 14.54 13.63 12.49
CA TYR A 112 13.36 13.68 13.35
C TYR A 112 12.12 14.08 12.54
N ALA A 113 10.95 13.64 13.02
CA ALA A 113 9.68 14.16 12.55
C ALA A 113 9.51 15.65 12.97
N LEU A 114 8.79 16.42 12.17
CA LEU A 114 8.42 17.78 12.53
C LEU A 114 7.33 17.76 13.60
N ASP A 115 7.54 18.49 14.68
CA ASP A 115 6.52 18.77 15.69
C ASP A 115 5.70 20.02 15.33
N ALA A 116 4.74 20.38 16.20
CA ALA A 116 3.89 21.55 15.98
C ALA A 116 4.67 22.87 16.01
N SER A 117 5.72 22.97 16.82
CA SER A 117 6.56 24.17 16.91
C SER A 117 7.39 24.32 15.64
N ASP A 118 7.96 23.22 15.14
CA ASP A 118 8.71 23.22 13.88
C ASP A 118 7.81 23.66 12.71
N ARG A 119 6.59 23.12 12.65
CA ARG A 119 5.62 23.48 11.61
C ARG A 119 5.22 24.95 11.68
N ASN A 120 5.02 25.49 12.87
CA ASN A 120 4.74 26.91 13.05
C ASN A 120 5.93 27.77 12.59
N ALA A 121 7.15 27.43 13.01
CA ALA A 121 8.36 28.15 12.60
C ALA A 121 8.55 28.13 11.07
N LEU A 122 8.33 26.98 10.42
CA LEU A 122 8.34 26.88 8.96
C LEU A 122 7.26 27.77 8.32
N SER A 123 6.05 27.78 8.87
CA SER A 123 4.93 28.55 8.29
C SER A 123 5.19 30.06 8.24
N GLU A 124 5.97 30.59 9.18
CA GLU A 124 6.36 32.01 9.21
C GLU A 124 7.37 32.37 8.11
N ILE A 125 8.29 31.44 7.80
CA ILE A 125 9.38 31.70 6.84
C ILE A 125 9.06 31.25 5.42
N LEU A 126 8.15 30.29 5.23
CA LEU A 126 7.80 29.72 3.92
C LEU A 126 7.39 30.77 2.86
N PRO A 127 6.65 31.85 3.19
CA PRO A 127 6.33 32.91 2.23
C PRO A 127 7.55 33.64 1.65
N LEU A 128 8.70 33.56 2.33
CA LEU A 128 9.96 34.19 1.91
C LEU A 128 10.85 33.24 1.09
N LEU A 129 10.45 31.97 0.94
CA LEU A 129 11.22 30.93 0.27
C LEU A 129 10.59 30.57 -1.09
N PRO A 130 11.38 29.97 -2.01
CA PRO A 130 10.84 29.37 -3.22
C PRO A 130 9.70 28.40 -2.91
N ALA A 131 8.65 28.42 -3.74
CA ALA A 131 7.51 27.53 -3.54
C ALA A 131 7.91 26.07 -3.83
N LEU A 132 7.60 25.17 -2.90
CA LEU A 132 7.81 23.73 -3.07
C LEU A 132 6.53 23.05 -3.56
N SER A 133 6.68 22.14 -4.53
CA SER A 133 5.64 21.20 -4.94
C SER A 133 6.27 19.91 -5.42
N TYR A 134 5.77 18.77 -4.95
CA TYR A 134 6.23 17.48 -5.46
C TYR A 134 5.62 17.18 -6.85
N PRO A 135 6.39 16.62 -7.81
CA PRO A 135 7.81 16.27 -7.74
C PRO A 135 8.76 17.47 -7.68
N ILE A 136 9.74 17.43 -6.79
CA ILE A 136 10.72 18.50 -6.61
C ILE A 136 11.90 18.22 -7.55
N SER A 137 12.24 19.19 -8.41
CA SER A 137 13.44 19.08 -9.25
C SER A 137 14.70 19.34 -8.43
N GLN A 138 15.84 18.81 -8.86
CA GLN A 138 17.13 19.08 -8.20
C GLN A 138 17.47 20.58 -8.15
N ALA A 139 17.05 21.34 -9.16
CA ALA A 139 17.25 22.79 -9.22
C ALA A 139 16.37 23.53 -8.19
N ASP A 140 15.09 23.13 -8.06
CA ASP A 140 14.17 23.73 -7.10
C ASP A 140 14.56 23.38 -5.66
N GLU A 141 15.00 22.15 -5.42
CA GLU A 141 15.56 21.71 -4.15
C GLU A 141 16.78 22.56 -3.76
N ALA A 142 17.75 22.71 -4.67
CA ALA A 142 18.94 23.51 -4.41
C ALA A 142 18.59 24.98 -4.13
N ALA A 143 17.72 25.59 -4.94
CA ALA A 143 17.28 26.96 -4.75
C ALA A 143 16.56 27.17 -3.42
N PHE A 144 15.70 26.21 -3.01
CA PHE A 144 15.02 26.26 -1.73
C PHE A 144 16.00 26.17 -0.56
N LEU A 145 16.92 25.20 -0.59
CA LEU A 145 17.90 25.01 0.49
C LEU A 145 18.86 26.20 0.61
N GLU A 146 19.31 26.78 -0.52
CA GLU A 146 20.15 27.98 -0.52
C GLU A 146 19.42 29.19 0.08
N ALA A 147 18.17 29.41 -0.33
CA ALA A 147 17.33 30.49 0.21
C ALA A 147 17.05 30.28 1.72
N TYR A 148 16.77 29.03 2.12
CA TYR A 148 16.57 28.66 3.52
C TYR A 148 17.82 28.95 4.34
N ILE A 149 19.02 28.59 3.84
CA ILE A 149 20.29 28.81 4.53
C ILE A 149 20.63 30.29 4.69
N SER A 150 20.27 31.10 3.70
CA SER A 150 20.56 32.53 3.66
C SER A 150 19.60 33.37 4.51
N LEU A 151 18.49 32.79 4.99
CA LEU A 151 17.46 33.52 5.72
C LEU A 151 17.88 33.85 7.16
N LYS A 152 17.70 35.12 7.55
CA LYS A 152 17.91 35.56 8.94
C LYS A 152 16.76 35.07 9.83
N GLY A 153 17.10 34.43 10.96
CA GLY A 153 16.09 33.89 11.89
C GLY A 153 15.53 32.53 11.50
N ARG A 154 16.18 31.81 10.57
CA ARG A 154 15.81 30.43 10.22
C ARG A 154 15.90 29.48 11.42
N PRO A 155 15.10 28.40 11.44
CA PRO A 155 15.34 27.29 12.35
C PRO A 155 16.77 26.73 12.18
N VAL A 156 17.38 26.31 13.30
CA VAL A 156 18.78 25.85 13.34
C VAL A 156 18.97 24.51 12.64
N TRP A 157 17.89 23.74 12.48
CA TRP A 157 17.88 22.43 11.84
C TRP A 157 17.70 22.52 10.32
N GLU A 158 18.09 21.46 9.61
CA GLU A 158 17.95 21.35 8.15
C GLU A 158 16.65 20.62 7.76
N PRO A 159 15.88 21.11 6.78
CA PRO A 159 14.65 20.45 6.35
C PRO A 159 14.93 19.18 5.54
N ILE A 160 14.19 18.10 5.82
CA ILE A 160 14.16 16.89 4.99
C ILE A 160 13.02 17.07 3.98
N LEU A 161 13.36 17.20 2.71
CA LEU A 161 12.38 17.33 1.64
C LEU A 161 11.85 15.98 1.17
N VAL A 162 10.65 15.99 0.61
CA VAL A 162 10.06 14.80 0.00
C VAL A 162 10.84 14.37 -1.25
N THR A 163 11.20 13.10 -1.30
CA THR A 163 11.93 12.47 -2.42
C THR A 163 11.12 11.34 -3.06
N ASP A 164 11.55 10.86 -4.23
CA ASP A 164 10.95 9.69 -4.87
C ASP A 164 11.11 8.41 -4.04
N SER A 165 12.24 8.25 -3.33
CA SER A 165 12.48 7.12 -2.43
C SER A 165 11.52 7.18 -1.23
N TRP A 166 11.33 8.37 -0.65
CA TRP A 166 10.36 8.59 0.42
C TRP A 166 8.94 8.29 -0.05
N MET A 167 8.53 8.80 -1.22
CA MET A 167 7.20 8.55 -1.80
C MET A 167 6.96 7.07 -2.06
N SER A 168 7.98 6.35 -2.55
CA SER A 168 7.89 4.91 -2.78
C SER A 168 7.68 4.14 -1.47
N ARG A 169 8.38 4.52 -0.41
CA ARG A 169 8.17 3.96 0.93
C ARG A 169 6.76 4.25 1.45
N ARG A 170 6.27 5.49 1.28
CA ARG A 170 4.93 5.93 1.68
C ARG A 170 3.83 5.13 0.96
N LYS A 171 4.00 4.84 -0.33
CA LYS A 171 3.09 3.98 -1.11
C LYS A 171 3.06 2.54 -0.60
N ASN A 172 4.19 2.00 -0.16
CA ASN A 172 4.23 0.66 0.46
C ASN A 172 3.50 0.65 1.81
N GLU A 173 3.67 1.70 2.62
CA GLU A 173 2.93 1.88 3.88
C GLU A 173 1.42 1.99 3.61
N GLN A 174 1.03 2.78 2.61
CA GLN A 174 -0.37 2.92 2.17
C GLN A 174 -0.95 1.56 1.74
N MET A 175 -0.21 0.76 0.97
CA MET A 175 -0.65 -0.59 0.56
C MET A 175 -0.86 -1.51 1.76
N THR A 176 -0.01 -1.40 2.78
CA THR A 176 -0.16 -2.18 4.02
C THR A 176 -1.46 -1.83 4.75
N VAL A 177 -1.82 -0.54 4.80
CA VAL A 177 -3.10 -0.08 5.38
C VAL A 177 -4.28 -0.58 4.55
N PHE A 178 -4.19 -0.50 3.22
CA PHE A 178 -5.19 -1.01 2.30
C PHE A 178 -5.47 -2.50 2.52
N GLU A 179 -4.42 -3.34 2.52
CA GLU A 179 -4.53 -4.80 2.69
C GLU A 179 -5.15 -5.16 4.05
N ARG A 180 -4.77 -4.45 5.11
CA ARG A 180 -5.35 -4.63 6.45
C ARG A 180 -6.86 -4.41 6.45
N HIS A 181 -7.33 -3.33 5.83
CA HIS A 181 -8.77 -3.04 5.77
C HIS A 181 -9.52 -3.99 4.83
N GLN A 182 -8.88 -4.41 3.74
CA GLN A 182 -9.46 -5.41 2.84
C GLN A 182 -9.72 -6.73 3.57
N GLN A 183 -8.74 -7.22 4.33
CA GLN A 183 -8.88 -8.44 5.14
C GLN A 183 -9.95 -8.29 6.22
N ALA A 184 -9.97 -7.15 6.92
CA ALA A 184 -10.98 -6.87 7.93
C ALA A 184 -12.40 -6.86 7.34
N LEU A 185 -12.62 -6.19 6.20
CA LEU A 185 -13.93 -6.19 5.54
C LEU A 185 -14.34 -7.58 5.03
N ALA A 186 -13.39 -8.37 4.52
CA ALA A 186 -13.65 -9.75 4.13
C ALA A 186 -14.09 -10.60 5.32
N GLU A 187 -13.49 -10.38 6.48
CA GLU A 187 -13.85 -11.05 7.73
C GLU A 187 -15.24 -10.64 8.23
N GLU A 188 -15.53 -9.33 8.24
CA GLU A 188 -16.85 -8.80 8.57
C GLU A 188 -17.95 -9.37 7.66
N HIS A 189 -17.64 -9.54 6.37
CA HIS A 189 -18.53 -10.16 5.41
C HIS A 189 -18.73 -11.65 5.69
N ARG A 190 -17.65 -12.39 5.91
CA ARG A 190 -17.66 -13.82 6.22
C ARG A 190 -18.45 -14.13 7.50
N GLN A 191 -18.36 -13.25 8.49
CA GLN A 191 -19.10 -13.35 9.75
C GLN A 191 -20.56 -12.84 9.64
N GLY A 192 -20.98 -12.34 8.48
CA GLY A 192 -22.34 -11.88 8.21
C GLY A 192 -22.69 -10.51 8.83
N ARG A 193 -21.72 -9.81 9.42
CA ARG A 193 -21.93 -8.45 9.98
C ARG A 193 -22.02 -7.38 8.89
N LEU A 194 -21.34 -7.61 7.77
CA LEU A 194 -21.35 -6.76 6.60
C LEU A 194 -21.95 -7.50 5.40
N ARG A 195 -23.05 -6.97 4.85
CA ARG A 195 -23.66 -7.51 3.64
C ARG A 195 -23.15 -6.73 2.44
N ALA A 196 -22.40 -7.40 1.57
CA ALA A 196 -21.97 -6.83 0.29
C ALA A 196 -22.92 -7.26 -0.82
N VAL A 197 -22.99 -6.43 -1.87
CA VAL A 197 -23.83 -6.65 -3.05
C VAL A 197 -23.03 -6.41 -4.33
N ASP A 198 -23.50 -6.92 -5.45
CA ASP A 198 -22.99 -6.55 -6.78
C ASP A 198 -23.67 -5.27 -7.32
N ALA A 199 -23.41 -4.92 -8.58
CA ALA A 199 -24.01 -3.76 -9.23
C ALA A 199 -25.54 -3.86 -9.37
N GLN A 200 -26.08 -5.07 -9.40
CA GLN A 200 -27.51 -5.38 -9.47
C GLN A 200 -28.17 -5.46 -8.07
N HIS A 201 -27.45 -5.09 -7.02
CA HIS A 201 -27.89 -5.15 -5.62
C HIS A 201 -28.14 -6.59 -5.13
N VAL A 202 -27.60 -7.59 -5.81
CA VAL A 202 -27.70 -9.00 -5.41
C VAL A 202 -26.59 -9.29 -4.39
N PRO A 203 -26.90 -9.95 -3.25
CA PRO A 203 -25.88 -10.30 -2.26
C PRO A 203 -24.82 -11.21 -2.85
N VAL A 204 -23.56 -10.89 -2.59
CA VAL A 204 -22.44 -11.72 -3.04
C VAL A 204 -22.04 -12.73 -1.96
N PRO A 205 -21.66 -13.96 -2.33
CA PRO A 205 -21.21 -14.96 -1.36
C PRO A 205 -19.80 -14.68 -0.80
N ALA A 206 -18.99 -13.92 -1.55
CA ALA A 206 -17.64 -13.51 -1.16
C ALA A 206 -17.32 -12.13 -1.74
N LEU A 207 -16.45 -11.37 -1.07
CA LEU A 207 -15.95 -10.11 -1.61
C LEU A 207 -15.06 -10.36 -2.82
N SER A 208 -15.37 -9.69 -3.92
CA SER A 208 -14.60 -9.66 -5.15
C SER A 208 -14.41 -8.20 -5.59
N TRP A 209 -13.57 -7.95 -6.59
CA TRP A 209 -13.34 -6.61 -7.14
C TRP A 209 -14.64 -5.87 -7.54
N ALA A 210 -15.71 -6.60 -7.91
CA ALA A 210 -17.02 -6.05 -8.28
C ALA A 210 -18.01 -5.95 -7.11
N SER A 211 -17.57 -6.16 -5.87
CA SER A 211 -18.41 -6.11 -4.68
C SER A 211 -18.49 -4.71 -4.08
N PHE A 212 -19.71 -4.32 -3.75
CA PHE A 212 -20.08 -3.03 -3.19
C PHE A 212 -20.63 -3.18 -1.76
N ILE A 213 -20.37 -2.17 -0.95
CA ILE A 213 -20.82 -2.04 0.43
C ILE A 213 -21.85 -0.89 0.45
N PRO A 214 -23.03 -1.08 1.04
CA PRO A 214 -23.97 0.01 1.27
C PRO A 214 -23.32 1.14 2.06
N ARG A 215 -23.49 2.38 1.62
CA ARG A 215 -22.83 3.56 2.20
C ARG A 215 -22.98 3.67 3.72
N GLN A 216 -24.17 3.39 4.25
CA GLN A 216 -24.40 3.44 5.69
C GLN A 216 -23.51 2.44 6.45
N LYS A 217 -23.30 1.25 5.89
CA LYS A 217 -22.40 0.24 6.48
C LYS A 217 -20.94 0.64 6.37
N ALA A 218 -20.54 1.27 5.27
CA ALA A 218 -19.20 1.85 5.14
C ALA A 218 -18.94 2.94 6.20
N ILE A 219 -19.93 3.82 6.45
CA ILE A 219 -19.84 4.86 7.49
C ILE A 219 -19.69 4.23 8.88
N THR A 220 -20.54 3.26 9.22
CA THR A 220 -20.44 2.54 10.51
C THR A 220 -19.06 1.88 10.67
N TYR A 221 -18.56 1.22 9.64
CA TYR A 221 -17.22 0.62 9.67
C TYR A 221 -16.10 1.65 9.89
N LEU A 222 -16.20 2.83 9.26
CA LEU A 222 -15.25 3.92 9.49
C LEU A 222 -15.27 4.40 10.94
N GLU A 223 -16.46 4.62 11.50
CA GLU A 223 -16.65 5.09 12.87
C GLU A 223 -16.11 4.08 13.89
N GLU A 224 -16.39 2.78 13.69
CA GLU A 224 -15.85 1.68 14.49
C GLU A 224 -14.32 1.61 14.43
N CYS A 225 -13.73 1.95 13.28
CA CYS A 225 -12.29 2.05 13.10
C CYS A 225 -11.69 3.39 13.61
N GLY A 226 -12.51 4.30 14.14
CA GLY A 226 -12.07 5.60 14.68
C GLY A 226 -11.86 6.70 13.63
N TYR A 227 -12.37 6.54 12.42
CA TYR A 227 -12.35 7.54 11.35
C TYR A 227 -13.62 8.40 11.33
N THR A 228 -13.50 9.61 10.79
CA THR A 228 -14.67 10.48 10.53
C THR A 228 -14.98 10.50 9.04
N PRO A 229 -16.21 10.19 8.60
CA PRO A 229 -16.57 10.29 7.19
C PRO A 229 -16.56 11.75 6.73
N ASP A 230 -15.86 12.04 5.64
CA ASP A 230 -15.97 13.29 4.90
C ASP A 230 -16.92 13.10 3.72
N GLU A 231 -18.11 13.67 3.88
CA GLU A 231 -19.25 13.54 2.97
C GLU A 231 -19.29 14.65 1.91
N SER A 232 -18.28 15.54 1.88
CA SER A 232 -18.22 16.67 0.93
C SER A 232 -18.43 16.23 -0.53
N THR A 233 -17.90 15.07 -0.93
CA THR A 233 -18.05 14.50 -2.28
C THR A 233 -19.52 14.21 -2.65
N ARG A 234 -20.36 13.79 -1.70
CA ARG A 234 -21.78 13.54 -1.97
C ARG A 234 -22.53 14.84 -2.21
N GLN A 235 -22.23 15.89 -1.45
CA GLN A 235 -22.89 17.18 -1.60
C GLN A 235 -22.63 17.76 -3.00
N THR A 236 -21.42 17.62 -3.52
CA THR A 236 -21.06 18.03 -4.89
C THR A 236 -21.79 17.20 -5.96
N CYS A 237 -21.92 15.88 -5.81
CA CYS A 237 -22.67 15.05 -6.75
C CYS A 237 -24.18 15.30 -6.72
N LEU A 238 -24.76 15.60 -5.54
CA LEU A 238 -26.17 15.98 -5.42
C LEU A 238 -26.43 17.37 -6.02
N ALA A 239 -25.49 18.30 -5.87
CA ALA A 239 -25.58 19.64 -6.46
C ALA A 239 -25.41 19.65 -7.98
N ASN A 240 -24.61 18.73 -8.53
CA ASN A 240 -24.36 18.59 -9.96
C ASN A 240 -25.30 17.58 -10.65
N ARG A 241 -26.42 17.20 -10.01
CA ARG A 241 -27.44 16.39 -10.68
C ARG A 241 -28.04 17.24 -11.80
N PRO A 242 -28.00 16.82 -13.08
CA PRO A 242 -28.76 17.48 -14.13
C PRO A 242 -30.21 17.55 -13.67
N LEU A 243 -30.83 18.74 -13.76
CA LEU A 243 -32.28 18.85 -13.62
C LEU A 243 -32.92 17.77 -14.50
N PRO A 244 -33.94 17.03 -14.02
CA PRO A 244 -34.62 16.09 -14.88
C PRO A 244 -35.11 16.86 -16.10
N GLU A 245 -34.60 16.49 -17.27
CA GLU A 245 -35.21 16.90 -18.53
C GLU A 245 -36.69 16.55 -18.43
N VAL A 246 -37.53 17.57 -18.49
CA VAL A 246 -38.98 17.44 -18.55
C VAL A 246 -39.27 16.68 -19.84
N VAL A 247 -39.43 15.37 -19.73
CA VAL A 247 -39.96 14.54 -20.82
C VAL A 247 -41.42 14.94 -20.95
N PRO A 248 -41.87 15.52 -22.08
CA PRO A 248 -43.27 15.89 -22.24
C PRO A 248 -44.12 14.63 -22.23
N ALA A 249 -45.14 14.62 -21.37
CA ALA A 249 -46.14 13.56 -21.34
C ALA A 249 -46.95 13.57 -22.65
N MET A 250 -46.80 12.53 -23.47
CA MET A 250 -47.80 12.10 -24.45
C MET A 250 -47.55 10.62 -24.79
N PHE A 251 -48.38 9.71 -24.28
CA PHE A 251 -49.41 9.05 -25.09
C PHE A 251 -50.28 8.14 -24.22
N ASP A 252 -51.58 8.27 -24.44
CA ASP A 252 -52.71 7.77 -23.67
C ASP A 252 -52.97 6.27 -23.93
N GLU A 253 -53.19 5.53 -22.86
CA GLU A 253 -53.47 4.10 -22.82
C GLU A 253 -54.98 3.88 -23.00
N ARG A 254 -55.45 3.81 -24.25
CA ARG A 254 -56.76 3.23 -24.63
C ARG A 254 -56.97 3.23 -26.15
N ALA A 255 -56.69 2.11 -26.81
CA ALA A 255 -57.53 1.58 -27.90
C ALA A 255 -56.95 0.26 -28.45
N MET A 256 -57.87 -0.67 -28.70
CA MET A 256 -57.78 -1.75 -29.70
C MET A 256 -57.31 -3.14 -29.23
N ILE A 257 -58.24 -3.81 -28.55
CA ILE A 257 -58.49 -5.25 -28.68
C ILE A 257 -59.24 -5.47 -30.01
N PRO A 258 -58.93 -6.50 -30.83
CA PRO A 258 -59.91 -7.11 -31.71
C PRO A 258 -60.41 -8.43 -31.11
N ALA A 259 -61.73 -8.56 -31.09
CA ALA A 259 -62.47 -9.74 -30.65
C ALA A 259 -62.39 -10.87 -31.67
N VAL A 260 -62.29 -12.11 -31.18
CA VAL A 260 -62.79 -13.30 -31.87
C VAL A 260 -63.47 -14.19 -30.82
N ALA A 261 -64.74 -14.52 -31.07
CA ALA A 261 -65.61 -15.40 -30.29
C ALA A 261 -65.09 -16.86 -30.35
N ASP A 262 -65.40 -17.82 -29.47
CA ASP A 262 -66.68 -18.26 -28.94
C ASP A 262 -66.44 -19.52 -28.06
N ALA A 263 -67.36 -19.78 -27.11
CA ALA A 263 -67.67 -21.05 -26.39
C ALA A 263 -66.51 -21.88 -25.74
N LYS A 264 -66.58 -22.36 -24.50
CA LYS A 264 -67.68 -23.07 -23.83
C LYS A 264 -67.36 -23.32 -22.33
N GLU A 265 -68.43 -23.51 -21.57
CA GLU A 265 -68.59 -23.74 -20.12
C GLU A 265 -67.72 -24.81 -19.44
N LEU A 266 -67.58 -24.69 -18.11
CA LEU A 266 -67.91 -25.67 -17.03
C LEU A 266 -67.10 -25.31 -15.77
N THR A 267 -67.64 -24.56 -14.81
CA THR A 267 -68.27 -25.04 -13.55
C THR A 267 -67.47 -26.09 -12.77
N GLY A 268 -67.16 -25.80 -11.51
CA GLY A 268 -66.77 -26.82 -10.54
C GLY A 268 -66.04 -26.29 -9.31
N ALA A 269 -66.81 -25.80 -8.33
CA ALA A 269 -66.35 -25.60 -6.96
C ALA A 269 -66.10 -26.94 -6.26
N ALA A 270 -65.14 -27.01 -5.32
CA ALA A 270 -65.34 -27.54 -3.97
C ALA A 270 -64.06 -27.50 -3.12
N SER A 271 -64.29 -27.12 -1.87
CA SER A 271 -63.37 -26.96 -0.77
C SER A 271 -62.87 -28.27 -0.14
N ALA A 272 -61.64 -28.18 0.35
CA ALA A 272 -61.19 -28.47 1.72
C ALA A 272 -61.15 -29.90 2.30
N THR A 273 -60.30 -29.94 3.34
CA THR A 273 -60.22 -30.87 4.47
C THR A 273 -59.55 -32.21 4.20
N GLU A 274 -58.68 -32.77 5.05
CA GLU A 274 -57.94 -32.34 6.24
C GLU A 274 -57.14 -33.59 6.70
N THR A 275 -56.18 -33.40 7.61
CA THR A 275 -55.96 -34.33 8.76
C THR A 275 -54.91 -35.46 8.68
N LEU A 276 -53.81 -35.16 9.38
CA LEU A 276 -53.06 -35.93 10.39
C LEU A 276 -52.30 -37.22 10.03
N GLY A 277 -51.09 -37.34 10.60
CA GLY A 277 -50.47 -38.64 10.86
C GLY A 277 -49.00 -38.58 11.22
N ALA A 278 -48.71 -38.49 12.52
CA ALA A 278 -47.40 -38.44 13.16
C ALA A 278 -46.45 -39.63 12.93
N GLY A 279 -45.15 -39.45 13.17
CA GLY A 279 -44.23 -40.55 13.48
C GLY A 279 -42.73 -40.33 13.21
N ARG A 280 -42.01 -39.77 14.19
CA ARG A 280 -40.54 -39.94 14.39
C ARG A 280 -40.28 -41.31 15.09
N PRO A 281 -39.04 -41.82 15.34
CA PRO A 281 -37.68 -41.33 15.01
C PRO A 281 -36.61 -42.43 14.63
N ARG A 282 -35.41 -41.95 14.30
CA ARG A 282 -34.04 -42.49 14.60
C ARG A 282 -33.65 -43.92 14.22
N GLN A 283 -32.57 -44.03 13.42
CA GLN A 283 -31.44 -44.88 13.77
C GLN A 283 -30.12 -44.37 13.18
N ALA A 284 -29.07 -44.50 13.97
CA ALA A 284 -27.69 -44.11 13.69
C ALA A 284 -26.99 -45.18 12.86
N HIS A 285 -26.12 -44.76 11.95
CA HIS A 285 -25.09 -45.62 11.37
C HIS A 285 -23.75 -44.90 11.44
N VAL A 286 -22.86 -45.44 12.27
CA VAL A 286 -21.40 -45.23 12.23
C VAL A 286 -20.87 -46.11 11.09
N MET A 287 -19.91 -45.64 10.29
CA MET A 287 -18.77 -46.42 9.78
C MET A 287 -17.74 -45.50 9.10
N ASP A 288 -16.49 -45.67 9.54
CA ASP A 288 -15.24 -45.30 8.87
C ASP A 288 -15.17 -45.85 7.44
N GLY A 289 -14.44 -45.16 6.56
CA GLY A 289 -14.05 -45.72 5.26
C GLY A 289 -13.51 -44.69 4.28
N ALA A 290 -12.19 -44.70 4.09
CA ALA A 290 -11.48 -43.96 3.07
C ALA A 290 -11.79 -44.44 1.63
N THR A 291 -11.95 -43.50 0.70
CA THR A 291 -11.74 -43.60 -0.77
C THR A 291 -11.80 -42.15 -1.27
N LYS A 292 -10.72 -41.46 -1.68
CA LYS A 292 -9.83 -41.65 -2.84
C LYS A 292 -10.57 -41.93 -4.17
N HIS A 293 -10.37 -40.98 -5.09
CA HIS A 293 -10.57 -40.98 -6.53
C HIS A 293 -12.01 -40.82 -7.06
N LEU A 294 -12.29 -39.69 -7.72
CA LEU A 294 -12.36 -39.59 -9.19
C LEU A 294 -12.87 -38.20 -9.58
N ALA A 295 -11.93 -37.26 -9.71
CA ALA A 295 -12.02 -36.19 -10.69
C ALA A 295 -10.77 -36.32 -11.56
N GLY A 296 -10.83 -37.26 -12.51
CA GLY A 296 -10.10 -37.15 -13.78
C GLY A 296 -11.11 -36.62 -14.81
N ASP A 297 -10.75 -35.89 -15.84
CA ASP A 297 -9.44 -35.53 -16.35
C ASP A 297 -9.62 -34.49 -17.45
N LEU A 298 -8.47 -33.96 -17.90
CA LEU A 298 -8.17 -33.08 -19.03
C LEU A 298 -8.13 -31.59 -18.67
N LEU A 299 -6.94 -30.99 -18.42
CA LEU A 299 -5.68 -31.15 -19.16
C LEU A 299 -4.45 -31.20 -18.24
N GLU A 300 -3.77 -32.34 -18.24
CA GLU A 300 -2.35 -32.50 -17.88
C GLU A 300 -1.45 -32.27 -19.10
N SER A 301 -0.27 -31.71 -18.84
CA SER A 301 1.07 -32.01 -19.43
C SER A 301 1.86 -30.69 -19.45
N GLU A 302 2.87 -30.46 -18.61
CA GLU A 302 4.03 -31.33 -18.44
C GLU A 302 4.52 -31.46 -16.99
N GLY A 303 4.83 -32.70 -16.60
CA GLY A 303 5.89 -33.07 -15.67
C GLY A 303 5.71 -32.63 -14.22
N GLY A 304 5.53 -33.61 -13.32
CA GLY A 304 5.77 -33.43 -11.88
C GLY A 304 7.22 -32.98 -11.62
N ARG A 305 7.46 -31.69 -11.76
CA ARG A 305 8.77 -31.06 -11.62
C ARG A 305 9.11 -31.08 -10.14
N ARG A 306 10.12 -31.86 -9.78
CA ARG A 306 10.80 -31.68 -8.51
C ARG A 306 11.42 -30.29 -8.57
N VAL A 307 10.75 -29.31 -7.98
CA VAL A 307 11.36 -28.00 -7.72
C VAL A 307 12.62 -28.32 -6.93
N GLY A 308 13.77 -27.98 -7.50
CA GLY A 308 15.06 -28.26 -6.90
C GLY A 308 15.33 -27.31 -5.74
N LYS A 309 16.47 -26.64 -5.79
CA LYS A 309 16.78 -25.59 -4.83
C LYS A 309 15.98 -24.32 -5.16
N VAL A 310 15.40 -23.73 -4.10
CA VAL A 310 14.50 -22.56 -4.21
C VAL A 310 15.27 -21.29 -3.91
N LEU A 311 15.17 -20.30 -4.80
CA LEU A 311 15.72 -18.97 -4.63
C LEU A 311 14.70 -18.03 -3.99
N ARG A 312 15.15 -17.23 -3.02
CA ARG A 312 14.41 -16.06 -2.53
C ARG A 312 14.72 -14.84 -3.40
N LEU A 313 13.84 -13.84 -3.36
CA LEU A 313 13.94 -12.63 -4.19
C LEU A 313 15.33 -11.97 -4.19
N ARG A 314 16.00 -11.87 -3.03
CA ARG A 314 17.36 -11.32 -2.94
C ARG A 314 18.40 -12.12 -3.73
N GLN A 315 18.25 -13.43 -3.79
CA GLN A 315 19.12 -14.30 -4.58
C GLN A 315 18.81 -14.17 -6.09
N VAL A 316 17.53 -14.01 -6.45
CA VAL A 316 17.13 -13.76 -7.85
C VAL A 316 17.68 -12.40 -8.33
N GLU A 317 17.63 -11.36 -7.49
CA GLU A 317 18.27 -10.05 -7.77
C GLU A 317 19.78 -10.21 -8.03
N GLN A 318 20.47 -10.99 -7.20
CA GLN A 318 21.92 -11.24 -7.35
C GLN A 318 22.24 -12.02 -8.63
N MET A 319 21.45 -13.04 -8.96
CA MET A 319 21.72 -13.92 -10.11
C MET A 319 21.35 -13.30 -11.45
N THR A 320 20.29 -12.49 -11.49
CA THR A 320 19.84 -11.82 -12.73
C THR A 320 20.45 -10.43 -12.91
N GLY A 321 21.00 -9.83 -11.85
CA GLY A 321 21.45 -8.44 -11.84
C GLY A 321 20.31 -7.41 -11.94
N LEU A 322 19.05 -7.87 -11.90
CA LEU A 322 17.86 -7.04 -12.01
C LEU A 322 17.42 -6.54 -10.64
N LYS A 323 16.92 -5.30 -10.58
CA LYS A 323 16.29 -4.76 -9.37
C LYS A 323 14.91 -5.40 -9.16
N ARG A 324 14.46 -5.42 -7.91
CA ARG A 324 13.16 -5.97 -7.47
C ARG A 324 11.99 -5.64 -8.39
N SER A 325 11.78 -4.36 -8.69
CA SER A 325 10.67 -3.90 -9.52
C SER A 325 10.76 -4.44 -10.95
N SER A 326 11.96 -4.50 -11.53
CA SER A 326 12.19 -5.08 -12.86
C SER A 326 11.85 -6.58 -12.92
N ILE A 327 12.07 -7.31 -11.83
CA ILE A 327 11.70 -8.73 -11.73
C ILE A 327 10.16 -8.88 -11.77
N TYR A 328 9.43 -8.09 -10.98
CA TYR A 328 7.97 -8.13 -10.98
C TYR A 328 7.36 -7.64 -12.29
N TYR A 329 7.93 -6.60 -12.90
CA TYR A 329 7.49 -6.10 -14.21
C TYR A 329 7.70 -7.07 -15.36
N ARG A 330 8.62 -8.03 -15.25
CA ARG A 330 8.80 -9.10 -16.24
C ARG A 330 7.76 -10.21 -16.09
N MET A 331 7.18 -10.37 -14.90
CA MET A 331 6.16 -11.39 -14.63
C MET A 331 4.72 -10.89 -14.87
N ASP A 332 4.50 -9.58 -14.83
CA ASP A 332 3.18 -8.98 -15.01
C ASP A 332 2.85 -8.78 -16.50
N PRO A 333 1.82 -9.45 -17.07
CA PRO A 333 1.39 -9.27 -18.46
C PRO A 333 0.96 -7.84 -18.82
N ARG A 334 0.65 -7.01 -17.82
CA ARG A 334 0.22 -5.62 -18.01
C ARG A 334 1.40 -4.66 -18.13
N SER A 335 2.61 -5.11 -17.81
CA SER A 335 3.82 -4.31 -17.89
C SER A 335 4.37 -4.29 -19.33
N ARG A 336 4.87 -3.13 -19.75
CA ARG A 336 5.61 -2.98 -21.02
C ARG A 336 6.84 -3.88 -21.09
N TYR A 337 7.40 -4.26 -19.94
CA TYR A 337 8.60 -5.09 -19.82
C TYR A 337 8.26 -6.57 -19.57
N TYR A 338 7.01 -6.98 -19.78
CA TYR A 338 6.60 -8.37 -19.64
C TYR A 338 7.46 -9.30 -20.49
N ASP A 339 7.98 -10.35 -19.86
CA ASP A 339 8.78 -11.36 -20.52
C ASP A 339 8.15 -12.73 -20.24
N PRO A 340 7.47 -13.35 -21.21
CA PRO A 340 6.83 -14.64 -21.02
C PRO A 340 7.83 -15.77 -20.82
N THR A 341 9.12 -15.56 -21.14
CA THR A 341 10.19 -16.54 -20.92
C THR A 341 10.79 -16.44 -19.51
N PHE A 342 10.47 -15.38 -18.75
CA PHE A 342 10.98 -15.20 -17.41
C PHE A 342 10.32 -16.17 -16.40
N PRO A 343 11.09 -16.78 -15.49
CA PRO A 343 10.56 -17.74 -14.52
C PRO A 343 9.52 -17.13 -13.59
N ARG A 344 8.41 -17.84 -13.39
CA ARG A 344 7.35 -17.41 -12.46
C ARG A 344 7.69 -17.80 -11.03
N CYS A 345 7.34 -16.94 -10.07
CA CYS A 345 7.40 -17.30 -8.66
C CYS A 345 6.27 -18.25 -8.28
N PHE A 346 6.49 -19.01 -7.20
CA PHE A 346 5.49 -19.82 -6.54
C PHE A 346 5.50 -19.54 -5.03
N SER A 347 4.35 -19.73 -4.38
CA SER A 347 4.24 -19.56 -2.93
C SER A 347 4.93 -20.70 -2.19
N LEU A 348 5.69 -20.37 -1.15
CA LEU A 348 6.32 -21.31 -0.21
C LEU A 348 5.50 -21.48 1.07
N SER A 349 4.42 -20.72 1.22
CA SER A 349 3.50 -20.78 2.36
C SER A 349 2.12 -21.27 1.93
N THR A 350 1.43 -21.88 2.88
CA THR A 350 0.00 -22.22 2.80
C THR A 350 -0.92 -20.99 2.86
N THR A 351 -0.39 -19.81 3.15
CA THR A 351 -1.10 -18.53 3.13
C THR A 351 -0.77 -17.75 1.84
N GLU A 352 -1.76 -17.03 1.29
CA GLU A 352 -1.65 -16.29 0.03
C GLU A 352 -0.68 -15.09 0.07
N SER A 353 -0.35 -14.60 1.27
CA SER A 353 0.55 -13.45 1.51
C SER A 353 1.94 -13.83 2.03
N GLY A 354 2.28 -15.13 2.06
CA GLY A 354 3.55 -15.54 2.61
C GLY A 354 4.69 -15.55 1.60
N ALA A 355 5.78 -16.17 2.02
CA ALA A 355 7.05 -16.17 1.30
C ALA A 355 6.91 -16.72 -0.12
N VAL A 356 7.42 -15.99 -1.13
CA VAL A 356 7.52 -16.46 -2.51
C VAL A 356 8.93 -16.96 -2.84
N GLY A 357 9.02 -17.97 -3.71
CA GLY A 357 10.26 -18.57 -4.19
C GLY A 357 10.27 -18.73 -5.71
N TRP A 358 11.48 -18.88 -6.25
CA TRP A 358 11.72 -19.18 -7.67
C TRP A 358 12.53 -20.47 -7.79
N ASP A 359 12.35 -21.18 -8.89
CA ASP A 359 13.15 -22.36 -9.21
C ASP A 359 14.53 -21.93 -9.71
N GLU A 360 15.60 -22.37 -9.03
CA GLU A 360 16.98 -21.97 -9.36
C GLU A 360 17.37 -22.35 -10.79
N GLU A 361 16.95 -23.52 -11.27
CA GLU A 361 17.31 -24.01 -12.59
C GLU A 361 16.64 -23.19 -13.70
N GLN A 362 15.37 -22.80 -13.53
CA GLN A 362 14.70 -21.90 -14.47
C GLN A 362 15.36 -20.52 -14.52
N VAL A 363 15.72 -19.96 -13.37
CA VAL A 363 16.42 -18.66 -13.32
C VAL A 363 17.78 -18.75 -14.00
N ASN A 364 18.55 -19.82 -13.75
CA ASN A 364 19.83 -20.05 -14.42
C ASN A 364 19.69 -20.26 -15.94
N ALA A 365 18.71 -21.06 -16.37
CA ALA A 365 18.44 -21.29 -17.79
C ALA A 365 18.07 -20.00 -18.51
N TRP A 366 17.23 -19.16 -17.89
CA TRP A 366 16.86 -17.86 -18.45
C TRP A 366 18.07 -16.92 -18.57
N VAL A 367 18.91 -16.82 -17.53
CA VAL A 367 20.14 -16.02 -17.59
C VAL A 367 21.07 -16.51 -18.70
N ALA A 368 21.22 -17.82 -18.88
CA ALA A 368 22.04 -18.39 -19.95
C ALA A 368 21.51 -18.00 -21.35
N VAL A 369 20.19 -18.00 -21.55
CA VAL A 369 19.55 -17.54 -22.79
C VAL A 369 19.78 -16.04 -23.02
N GLN A 370 19.68 -15.20 -21.98
CA GLN A 370 19.95 -13.77 -22.09
C GLN A 370 21.42 -13.47 -22.44
N VAL A 371 22.36 -14.23 -21.86
CA VAL A 371 23.79 -14.12 -22.21
C VAL A 371 24.04 -14.54 -23.66
N ALA A 372 23.36 -15.59 -24.15
CA ALA A 372 23.45 -16.00 -25.55
C ALA A 372 22.81 -14.97 -26.50
N ALA A 373 21.73 -14.31 -26.09
CA ALA A 373 21.07 -13.26 -26.85
C ALA A 373 21.84 -11.93 -26.88
N GLY A 374 22.58 -11.63 -25.80
CA GLY A 374 23.40 -10.42 -25.66
C GLY A 374 24.80 -10.50 -26.29
N ARG A 375 25.22 -11.67 -26.79
CA ARG A 375 26.49 -11.88 -27.52
C ARG A 375 26.37 -11.75 -29.04
N LYS A 376 25.49 -10.88 -29.53
CA LYS A 376 25.40 -10.53 -30.95
C LYS A 376 26.18 -9.28 -31.29
#